data_AF-A0A7K3R0D0-F1
#
_entry.id   AF-A0A7K3R0D0-F1
#
_cell.length_a   1.000
_cell.length_b   1.000
_cell.length_c   1.000
_cell.angle_alpha   90.00
_cell.angle_beta   90.00
_cell.angle_gamma   90.00
#
_symmetry.space_group_name_H-M   'P 1'
#
loop_
_entity.id
_entity.type
_entity.pdbx_description
1 polymer ?
#
loop_
_entity_poly.entity_id
_entity_poly.type
_entity_poly.pdbx_seq_one_letter_code
_entity_poly.pdbx_strand_id
1 'polypeptide(L)'
;MRHRLAELRGPDVPAKALDARALAALAANPGCRRRAILDGAGVDKAALAGALGAPSDYGQSQFALIRGNTFEARVKADGGAELLRLTHTLLDPAAEPPAQAAVPDLS
;
A
#
# COMPACT_ATOMS: atom_id res chain seq x y z
N MET A 1 17.31 12.64 11.08
CA MET A 1 16.41 11.46 11.13
C MET A 1 16.74 10.42 10.06
N ARG A 2 16.80 10.77 8.76
CA ARG A 2 17.10 9.84 7.65
C ARG A 2 18.38 9.01 7.84
N HIS A 3 19.47 9.62 8.33
CA HIS A 3 20.72 8.91 8.62
C HIS A 3 20.56 7.78 9.66
N ARG A 4 19.91 8.05 10.79
CA ARG A 4 19.63 7.04 11.83
C ARG A 4 18.77 5.88 11.32
N LEU A 5 17.82 6.17 10.42
CA LEU A 5 17.00 5.15 9.77
C LEU A 5 17.83 4.29 8.81
N ALA A 6 18.80 4.88 8.11
CA ALA A 6 19.73 4.12 7.27
C ALA A 6 20.65 3.22 8.09
N GLU A 7 21.19 3.70 9.22
CA GLU A 7 21.99 2.89 10.15
C GLU A 7 21.21 1.68 10.68
N LEU A 8 19.95 1.86 11.06
CA LEU A 8 19.08 0.79 11.54
C LEU A 8 18.84 -0.33 10.53
N ARG A 9 18.82 0.00 9.24
CA ARG A 9 18.67 -0.95 8.14
C ARG A 9 20.01 -1.60 7.75
N GLY A 10 21.12 -0.97 8.11
CA GLY A 10 22.45 -1.29 7.62
C GLY A 10 22.84 -0.39 6.44
N PRO A 11 24.07 0.17 6.43
CA PRO A 11 24.50 1.14 5.41
C PRO A 11 24.55 0.54 4.00
N ASP A 12 24.83 -0.75 3.87
CA ASP A 12 25.00 -1.45 2.58
C ASP A 12 23.71 -2.09 2.05
N VAL A 13 22.63 -2.02 2.81
CA VAL A 13 21.33 -2.57 2.40
C VAL A 13 20.57 -1.47 1.65
N PRO A 14 19.96 -1.71 0.48
CA PRO A 14 19.08 -0.76 -0.22
C PRO A 14 17.71 -0.60 0.45
N ALA A 15 17.04 0.55 0.26
CA ALA A 15 15.86 0.87 1.07
C ALA A 15 14.66 0.23 0.40
N LYS A 16 13.92 -0.60 1.12
CA LYS A 16 12.66 -1.10 0.57
C LYS A 16 11.66 0.05 0.50
N ALA A 17 11.11 0.29 -0.69
CA ALA A 17 10.09 1.30 -0.88
C ALA A 17 8.87 1.01 0.01
N LEU A 18 8.24 2.08 0.49
CA LEU A 18 6.99 1.96 1.23
C LEU A 18 5.86 1.66 0.27
N ASP A 19 5.39 0.42 0.28
CA ASP A 19 4.27 -0.03 -0.55
C ASP A 19 2.91 0.18 0.14
N ALA A 20 1.83 0.00 -0.63
CA ALA A 20 0.46 0.10 -0.11
C ALA A 20 0.21 -0.84 1.07
N ARG A 21 0.87 -2.01 1.11
CA ARG A 21 0.76 -2.97 2.21
C ARG A 21 1.39 -2.43 3.50
N ALA A 22 2.56 -1.79 3.40
CA ALA A 22 3.22 -1.16 4.54
C ALA A 22 2.40 0.03 5.06
N LEU A 23 1.85 0.85 4.17
CA LEU A 23 0.92 1.94 4.53
C LEU A 23 -0.33 1.41 5.24
N ALA A 24 -1.00 0.40 4.68
CA ALA A 24 -2.18 -0.20 5.29
C ALA A 24 -1.85 -0.80 6.67
N ALA A 25 -0.70 -1.45 6.81
CA ALA A 25 -0.27 -2.01 8.08
C ALA A 25 0.03 -0.94 9.13
N LEU A 26 0.61 0.21 8.74
CA LEU A 26 0.80 1.36 9.63
C LEU A 26 -0.56 1.95 10.05
N ALA A 27 -1.48 2.13 9.11
CA ALA A 27 -2.81 2.64 9.37
C ALA A 27 -3.62 1.75 10.32
N ALA A 28 -3.49 0.43 10.18
CA ALA A 28 -4.12 -0.56 11.06
C ALA A 28 -3.45 -0.67 12.44
N ASN A 29 -2.24 -0.15 12.62
CA ASN A 29 -1.48 -0.22 13.88
C ASN A 29 -1.00 1.18 14.32
N PRO A 30 -1.91 2.16 14.50
CA PRO A 30 -1.53 3.52 14.87
C PRO A 30 -0.91 3.50 16.27
N GLY A 31 0.34 3.96 16.39
CA GLY A 31 1.08 3.99 17.66
C GLY A 31 2.10 2.86 17.87
N CYS A 32 2.15 1.85 16.99
CA CYS A 32 3.22 0.85 17.07
C CYS A 32 4.56 1.42 16.60
N ARG A 33 5.34 1.97 17.55
CA ARG A 33 6.65 2.58 17.27
C ARG A 33 7.62 1.63 16.56
N ARG A 34 7.63 0.34 16.94
CA ARG A 34 8.47 -0.67 16.28
C ARG A 34 8.13 -0.78 14.79
N ARG A 35 6.82 -0.77 14.46
CA ARG A 35 6.36 -0.85 13.07
C ARG A 35 6.73 0.40 12.29
N ALA A 36 6.47 1.59 12.84
CA ALA A 36 6.84 2.86 12.23
C ALA A 36 8.34 2.97 11.92
N ILE A 37 9.20 2.48 12.82
CA ILE A 37 10.66 2.48 12.61
C ILE A 37 11.04 1.49 11.50
N LEU A 38 10.56 0.24 11.54
CA LEU A 38 10.91 -0.76 10.54
C LEU A 38 10.44 -0.39 9.12
N ASP A 39 9.23 0.16 9.00
CA ASP A 39 8.67 0.62 7.74
C ASP A 39 9.35 1.92 7.27
N GLY A 40 9.57 2.89 8.16
CA GLY A 40 10.24 4.15 7.84
C GLY A 40 11.72 4.01 7.49
N ALA A 41 12.40 3.00 8.04
CA ALA A 41 13.78 2.66 7.69
C ALA A 41 13.89 1.84 6.39
N GLY A 42 12.79 1.34 5.84
CA GLY A 42 12.81 0.48 4.67
C GLY A 42 13.49 -0.87 4.91
N VAL A 43 13.38 -1.41 6.13
CA VAL A 43 13.99 -2.70 6.53
C VAL A 43 13.32 -3.86 5.79
N ASP A 44 14.12 -4.82 5.33
CA ASP A 44 13.62 -6.11 4.88
C ASP A 44 13.11 -6.92 6.09
N LYS A 45 11.80 -6.79 6.34
CA LYS A 45 11.12 -7.45 7.45
C LYS A 45 11.08 -8.97 7.28
N ALA A 46 11.19 -9.51 6.06
CA ALA A 46 11.20 -10.96 5.84
C ALA A 46 12.57 -11.53 6.23
N ALA A 47 13.65 -10.89 5.77
CA ALA A 47 15.01 -11.26 6.17
C ALA A 47 15.21 -11.13 7.69
N LEU A 48 14.72 -10.04 8.29
CA LEU A 48 14.76 -9.86 9.75
C LEU A 48 13.99 -10.97 10.50
N ALA A 49 12.79 -11.32 10.04
CA ALA A 49 11.99 -12.38 10.66
C ALA A 49 12.70 -13.75 10.59
N GLY A 50 13.34 -14.06 9.46
CA GLY A 50 14.17 -15.26 9.30
C GLY A 50 15.37 -15.27 10.26
N ALA A 51 16.10 -14.17 10.37
CA ALA A 51 17.23 -14.04 11.30
C ALA A 51 16.81 -14.17 12.78
N LEU A 52 15.57 -13.79 13.12
CA LEU A 52 14.99 -13.95 14.45
C LEU A 52 14.40 -15.34 14.71
N GLY A 53 14.51 -16.29 13.77
CA GLY A 53 13.96 -17.64 13.92
C GLY A 53 12.43 -17.70 13.85
N ALA A 54 11.78 -16.63 13.36
CA ALA A 54 10.34 -16.54 13.17
C ALA A 54 9.99 -16.24 11.70
N PRO A 55 10.45 -17.07 10.74
CA PRO A 55 10.14 -16.84 9.34
C PRO A 55 8.63 -16.84 9.13
N SER A 56 8.15 -16.01 8.19
CA SER A 56 6.75 -16.08 7.81
C SER A 56 6.53 -17.30 6.92
N ASP A 57 5.70 -18.24 7.37
CA ASP A 57 5.38 -19.46 6.61
C ASP A 57 4.58 -19.19 5.33
N TYR A 58 4.02 -17.98 5.21
CA TYR A 58 3.13 -17.60 4.12
C TYR A 58 3.71 -16.43 3.32
N GLY A 59 3.94 -16.67 2.03
CA GLY A 59 4.28 -15.63 1.06
C GLY A 59 3.07 -14.78 0.65
N GLN A 60 2.75 -14.76 -0.65
CA GLN A 60 1.53 -14.09 -1.13
C GLN A 60 0.29 -14.90 -0.72
N SER A 61 -0.61 -14.28 0.06
CA SER A 61 -1.89 -14.90 0.41
C SER A 61 -2.77 -14.98 -0.84
N GLN A 62 -3.09 -16.20 -1.29
CA GLN A 62 -4.00 -16.43 -2.42
C GLN A 62 -5.37 -15.78 -2.18
N PHE A 63 -5.87 -15.85 -0.95
CA PHE A 63 -7.10 -15.14 -0.56
C PHE A 63 -6.98 -13.62 -0.74
N ALA A 64 -5.86 -13.02 -0.33
CA ALA A 64 -5.63 -11.59 -0.52
C ALA A 64 -5.52 -11.21 -2.01
N LEU A 65 -4.84 -12.04 -2.82
CA LEU A 65 -4.73 -11.84 -4.27
C LEU A 65 -6.10 -11.88 -4.95
N ILE A 66 -6.89 -12.92 -4.68
CA ILE A 66 -8.23 -13.08 -5.25
C ILE A 66 -9.13 -11.91 -4.85
N ARG A 67 -9.11 -11.51 -3.57
CA ARG A 67 -9.90 -10.35 -3.12
C ARG A 67 -9.46 -9.05 -3.77
N GLY A 68 -8.16 -8.83 -3.92
CA GLY A 68 -7.60 -7.66 -4.61
C GLY A 68 -8.08 -7.59 -6.05
N ASN A 69 -7.92 -8.69 -6.81
CA ASN A 69 -8.34 -8.76 -8.20
C ASN A 69 -9.86 -8.60 -8.36
N THR A 70 -10.64 -9.19 -7.46
CA THR A 70 -12.11 -9.05 -7.47
C THR A 70 -12.53 -7.62 -7.17
N PHE A 71 -11.89 -6.97 -6.20
CA PHE A 71 -12.14 -5.57 -5.89
C PHE A 71 -11.80 -4.67 -7.09
N GLU A 72 -10.61 -4.84 -7.66
CA GLU A 72 -10.16 -4.07 -8.82
C GLU A 72 -11.10 -4.25 -10.02
N ALA A 73 -11.50 -5.48 -10.33
CA ALA A 73 -12.44 -5.76 -11.41
C ALA A 73 -13.79 -5.07 -11.19
N ARG A 74 -14.35 -5.13 -9.97
CA ARG A 74 -15.61 -4.46 -9.63
C ARG A 74 -15.50 -2.95 -9.72
N VAL A 75 -14.39 -2.40 -9.25
CA VAL A 75 -14.16 -0.96 -9.21
C VAL A 75 -13.91 -0.37 -10.60
N LYS A 76 -13.33 -1.15 -11.52
CA LYS A 76 -13.10 -0.77 -12.92
C LYS A 76 -14.25 -1.11 -13.86
N ALA A 77 -15.25 -1.88 -13.40
CA ALA A 77 -16.44 -2.19 -14.19
C ALA A 77 -17.17 -0.90 -14.61
N ASP A 78 -17.91 -0.96 -15.71
CA ASP A 78 -18.75 0.14 -16.21
C ASP A 78 -17.97 1.47 -16.37
N GLY A 79 -16.73 1.39 -16.85
CA GLY A 79 -15.87 2.56 -17.03
C GLY A 79 -15.44 3.24 -15.72
N GLY A 80 -15.55 2.54 -14.58
CA GLY A 80 -15.23 3.09 -13.26
C GLY A 80 -16.33 3.96 -12.66
N ALA A 81 -17.59 3.78 -13.08
CA ALA A 81 -18.72 4.60 -12.65
C ALA A 81 -18.83 4.77 -11.12
N GLU A 82 -18.64 3.69 -10.35
CA GLU A 82 -18.72 3.76 -8.89
C GLU A 82 -17.54 4.55 -8.27
N LEU A 83 -16.35 4.44 -8.85
CA LEU A 83 -15.18 5.23 -8.46
C LEU A 83 -15.41 6.72 -8.69
N LEU A 84 -15.94 7.08 -9.87
CA LEU A 84 -16.28 8.45 -10.24
C LEU A 84 -17.36 9.02 -9.31
N ARG A 85 -18.41 8.24 -9.01
CA ARG A 85 -19.47 8.61 -8.08
C ARG A 85 -18.94 8.88 -6.67
N LEU A 86 -18.09 8.00 -6.14
CA LEU A 86 -17.47 8.17 -4.82
C LEU A 86 -16.55 9.40 -4.79
N THR A 87 -15.75 9.59 -5.83
CA THR A 87 -14.82 10.73 -5.93
C THR A 87 -15.57 12.05 -5.92
N HIS A 88 -16.62 12.19 -6.75
CA HIS A 88 -17.50 13.37 -6.71
C HIS A 88 -18.13 13.54 -5.32
N THR A 89 -18.72 12.48 -4.76
CA THR A 89 -19.46 12.57 -3.49
C THR A 89 -18.56 12.91 -2.29
N LEU A 90 -17.30 12.50 -2.31
CA LEU A 90 -16.39 12.67 -1.17
C LEU A 90 -15.44 13.86 -1.31
N LEU A 91 -15.11 14.27 -2.54
CA LEU A 91 -14.10 15.33 -2.77
C LEU A 91 -14.72 16.65 -3.23
N ASP A 92 -15.70 16.63 -4.12
CA ASP A 92 -16.37 17.84 -4.59
C ASP A 92 -17.83 17.58 -5.02
N PRO A 93 -18.77 17.57 -4.07
CA PRO A 93 -20.18 17.33 -4.37
C PRO A 93 -20.89 18.47 -5.10
N ALA A 94 -20.26 19.65 -5.20
CA ALA A 94 -20.84 20.84 -5.83
C ALA A 94 -20.49 20.92 -7.33
N ALA A 95 -19.49 20.16 -7.78
CA ALA A 95 -19.16 20.00 -9.19
C ALA A 95 -20.27 19.25 -9.96
N GLU A 96 -20.21 19.31 -11.29
CA GLU A 96 -21.08 18.50 -12.13
C GLU A 96 -20.70 17.01 -12.02
N PRO A 97 -21.67 16.08 -11.90
CA PRO A 97 -21.41 14.64 -11.88
C PRO A 97 -20.62 14.17 -13.12
N PRO A 98 -19.46 13.51 -12.93
CA PRO A 98 -18.68 13.02 -14.05
C PRO A 98 -19.42 11.90 -14.80
N ALA A 99 -19.67 12.11 -16.10
CA ALA A 99 -20.28 11.11 -16.96
C ALA A 99 -19.32 9.97 -17.37
N GLN A 100 -18.02 10.27 -17.49
CA GLN A 100 -16.99 9.31 -17.84
C GLN A 100 -15.63 9.73 -17.27
N ALA A 101 -14.71 8.77 -17.14
CA ALA A 101 -13.35 9.07 -16.71
C ALA A 101 -12.57 9.80 -17.82
N ALA A 102 -11.95 10.93 -17.49
CA ALA A 102 -10.97 11.57 -18.36
C ALA A 102 -9.62 10.84 -18.20
N VAL A 103 -9.33 9.93 -19.12
CA VAL A 103 -8.05 9.19 -19.15
C VAL A 103 -7.16 9.77 -20.25
N PRO A 104 -5.87 10.04 -19.96
CA PRO A 104 -4.93 10.42 -21.02
C PRO A 104 -4.74 9.26 -22.00
N ASP A 105 -4.58 9.59 -23.28
CA ASP A 105 -4.13 8.62 -24.28
C ASP A 105 -2.65 8.32 -24.02
N LEU A 106 -2.35 7.04 -23.77
CA LEU A 106 -1.01 6.55 -23.47
C LEU A 106 -0.46 5.64 -24.60
N SER A 107 -1.11 5.66 -25.77
CA SER A 107 -0.65 4.93 -26.96
C SER A 107 0.62 5.50 -27.58
#